data_AF-A0A8B6FWW7-F1
#
_entry.id   AF-A0A8B6FWW7-F1
#
_cell.length_a   1.000
_cell.length_b   1.000
_cell.length_c   1.000
_cell.angle_alpha   90.00
_cell.angle_beta   90.00
_cell.angle_gamma   90.00
#
_symmetry.space_group_name_H-M   'P 1'
#
loop_
_entity.id
_entity.type
_entity.pdbx_description
1 polymer ?
#
loop_
_entity_poly.entity_id
_entity_poly.type
_entity_poly.pdbx_seq_one_letter_code
_entity_poly.pdbx_strand_id
1 'polypeptide(L)'
;SKEAAFSYAINSAGVTYEVTQACSLGRLKRCSCDRSKKTGHYDANGWKWGGCSADIKHGLKFSRKFLDAREIKENERSLMNKHNNRAGRK
;
A
#
# COMPACT_ATOMS: atom_id res chain seq x y z
N SER A 1 -12.69 18.75 8.67
CA SER A 1 -13.42 18.15 9.80
C SER A 1 -12.77 16.82 10.17
N LYS A 2 -13.10 16.23 11.32
CA LYS A 2 -12.53 14.94 11.75
C LYS A 2 -12.97 13.79 10.83
N GLU A 3 -14.20 13.87 10.34
CA GLU A 3 -14.83 12.92 9.43
C GLU A 3 -14.11 12.93 8.08
N ALA A 4 -13.77 14.12 7.56
CA ALA A 4 -12.96 14.21 6.35
C ALA A 4 -11.59 13.54 6.55
N ALA A 5 -10.91 13.80 7.68
CA ALA A 5 -9.63 13.18 7.97
C ALA A 5 -9.70 11.65 7.98
N PHE A 6 -10.73 11.08 8.62
CA PHE A 6 -11.02 9.66 8.58
C PHE A 6 -11.23 9.14 7.15
N SER A 7 -12.05 9.83 6.35
CA SER A 7 -12.31 9.46 4.95
C SER A 7 -11.05 9.42 4.10
N TYR A 8 -10.12 10.39 4.23
CA TYR A 8 -8.83 10.35 3.52
C TYR A 8 -7.98 9.16 3.98
N ALA A 9 -7.94 8.89 5.29
CA ALA A 9 -7.18 7.77 5.84
C ALA A 9 -7.73 6.42 5.36
N ILE A 10 -9.03 6.14 5.55
CA ILE A 10 -9.61 4.83 5.21
C ILE A 10 -9.56 4.56 3.70
N ASN A 11 -9.74 5.57 2.86
CA ASN A 11 -9.61 5.41 1.41
C ASN A 11 -8.16 5.10 1.02
N SER A 12 -7.18 5.76 1.64
CA SER A 12 -5.75 5.50 1.40
C SER A 12 -5.32 4.10 1.85
N ALA A 13 -5.86 3.62 2.97
CA ALA A 13 -5.71 2.26 3.45
C ALA A 13 -6.32 1.25 2.46
N GLY A 14 -7.57 1.47 2.05
CA GLY A 14 -8.31 0.61 1.13
C GLY A 14 -7.63 0.46 -0.23
N VAL A 15 -7.18 1.56 -0.83
CA VAL A 15 -6.42 1.51 -2.10
C VAL A 15 -5.11 0.73 -1.92
N THR A 16 -4.39 0.93 -0.82
CA THR A 16 -3.16 0.18 -0.53
C THR A 16 -3.45 -1.31 -0.44
N TYR A 17 -4.50 -1.69 0.30
CA TYR A 17 -4.90 -3.09 0.51
C TYR A 17 -5.32 -3.75 -0.80
N GLU A 18 -6.29 -3.17 -1.51
CA GLU A 18 -6.87 -3.77 -2.73
C GLU A 18 -5.83 -3.91 -3.85
N VAL A 19 -4.96 -2.92 -4.04
CA VAL A 19 -3.89 -3.00 -5.04
C VAL A 19 -2.90 -4.10 -4.67
N THR A 20 -2.47 -4.15 -3.40
CA THR A 20 -1.56 -5.21 -2.94
C THR A 20 -2.19 -6.60 -3.11
N GLN A 21 -3.47 -6.73 -2.79
CA GLN A 21 -4.20 -7.99 -2.88
C GLN A 21 -4.39 -8.42 -4.34
N ALA A 22 -4.77 -7.51 -5.23
CA ALA A 22 -4.93 -7.78 -6.65
C ALA A 22 -3.60 -8.17 -7.31
N CYS A 23 -2.49 -7.54 -6.92
CA CYS A 23 -1.14 -7.93 -7.35
C CYS A 23 -0.78 -9.35 -6.90
N SER A 24 -1.08 -9.68 -5.64
CA SER A 24 -0.77 -11.01 -5.08
C SER A 24 -1.62 -12.12 -5.71
N LEU A 25 -2.85 -11.79 -6.15
CA LEU A 25 -3.72 -12.71 -6.89
C LEU A 25 -3.40 -12.77 -8.39
N GLY A 26 -2.41 -12.01 -8.88
CA GLY A 26 -2.07 -11.95 -10.30
C GLY A 26 -3.14 -11.28 -11.18
N ARG A 27 -4.08 -10.54 -10.59
CA ARG A 27 -5.15 -9.82 -11.33
C ARG A 27 -4.62 -8.57 -12.06
N LEU A 28 -3.46 -8.06 -11.66
CA LEU A 28 -2.81 -6.90 -12.25
C LEU A 28 -1.48 -7.28 -12.91
N LYS A 29 -1.24 -6.81 -14.14
CA LYS A 29 -0.09 -7.21 -14.96
C LYS A 29 1.24 -6.50 -14.62
N ARG A 30 1.21 -5.37 -13.92
CA ARG A 30 2.40 -4.50 -13.68
C ARG A 30 2.95 -4.58 -12.25
N CYS A 31 2.62 -5.64 -11.53
CA CYS A 31 3.10 -5.92 -10.18
C CYS A 31 3.14 -7.43 -9.95
N SER A 32 3.76 -7.87 -8.87
CA SER A 32 3.86 -9.27 -8.49
C SER A 32 3.89 -9.45 -6.97
N CYS A 33 4.00 -10.70 -6.52
CA CYS A 33 4.34 -11.03 -5.14
C CYS A 33 5.66 -10.36 -4.71
N ASP A 34 5.84 -10.20 -3.39
CA ASP A 34 7.11 -9.80 -2.79
C ASP A 34 8.17 -10.87 -3.03
N ARG A 35 9.30 -10.46 -3.61
CA ARG A 35 10.45 -11.32 -3.92
C ARG A 35 11.60 -11.14 -2.93
N SER A 36 11.41 -10.36 -1.87
CA SER A 36 12.43 -10.12 -0.85
C SER A 36 12.74 -11.35 0.00
N LYS A 37 11.83 -12.31 0.05
CA LYS A 37 11.97 -13.58 0.79
C LYS A 37 12.50 -14.67 -0.13
N LYS A 38 13.52 -15.40 0.34
CA LYS A 38 14.05 -16.59 -0.35
C LYS A 38 13.07 -17.73 -0.19
N THR A 39 12.29 -18.01 -1.24
CA THR A 39 11.34 -19.14 -1.25
C THR A 39 12.08 -20.46 -1.49
N GLY A 40 11.53 -21.55 -0.95
CA GLY A 40 12.01 -22.91 -1.24
C GLY A 40 13.21 -23.41 -0.42
N HIS A 41 13.87 -22.55 0.35
CA HIS A 41 14.94 -22.94 1.27
C HIS A 41 14.47 -22.89 2.73
N TYR A 42 14.84 -23.91 3.51
CA TYR A 42 14.69 -23.88 4.96
C TYR A 42 15.61 -22.82 5.56
N ASP A 43 15.08 -22.04 6.51
CA ASP A 43 15.87 -21.14 7.32
C ASP A 43 16.54 -21.90 8.49
N ALA A 44 17.30 -21.18 9.33
CA ALA A 44 17.97 -21.75 10.48
C ALA A 44 17.00 -22.34 11.54
N ASN A 45 15.72 -21.97 11.49
CA ASN A 45 14.69 -22.41 12.43
C ASN A 45 13.82 -23.55 11.84
N GLY A 46 14.19 -24.10 10.68
CA GLY A 46 13.52 -25.27 10.10
C GLY A 46 12.19 -24.98 9.41
N TRP A 47 11.88 -23.72 9.07
CA TRP A 47 10.74 -23.37 8.23
C TRP A 47 11.19 -22.71 6.92
N LYS A 48 10.35 -22.76 5.88
CA LYS A 48 10.66 -22.19 4.56
C LYS A 48 9.59 -21.20 4.13
N TRP A 49 10.03 -20.13 3.46
CA TRP A 49 9.10 -19.25 2.75
C TRP A 49 8.54 -19.97 1.52
N GLY A 50 7.26 -19.70 1.22
CA GLY A 50 6.57 -20.24 0.05
C GLY A 50 5.35 -19.40 -0.31
N GLY A 51 4.68 -19.79 -1.40
CA GLY A 51 3.50 -19.08 -1.90
C GLY A 51 3.81 -17.68 -2.44
N CYS A 52 2.80 -16.81 -2.38
CA CYS A 52 2.87 -15.43 -2.83
C CYS A 52 2.74 -14.48 -1.63
N SER A 53 3.86 -13.97 -1.14
CA SER A 53 3.84 -12.91 -0.14
C SER A 53 3.36 -11.60 -0.76
N ALA A 54 2.56 -10.85 -0.01
CA ALA A 54 2.03 -9.56 -0.45
C ALA A 54 3.13 -8.50 -0.60
N ASP A 55 3.26 -7.88 -1.78
CA ASP A 55 4.14 -6.71 -1.98
C ASP A 55 3.44 -5.43 -1.52
N ILE A 56 3.39 -5.25 -0.19
CA ILE A 56 2.78 -4.07 0.45
C ILE A 56 3.51 -2.79 0.00
N LYS A 57 4.82 -2.83 -0.26
CA LYS A 57 5.59 -1.66 -0.70
C LYS A 57 5.07 -1.14 -2.04
N HIS A 58 4.67 -2.03 -2.95
CA HIS A 58 4.03 -1.64 -4.20
C HIS A 58 2.69 -0.93 -3.95
N GLY A 59 1.80 -1.51 -3.14
CA GLY A 59 0.51 -0.91 -2.81
C GLY A 59 0.65 0.47 -2.16
N LEU A 60 1.60 0.63 -1.23
CA LEU A 60 1.90 1.90 -0.57
C LEU A 60 2.37 2.97 -1.57
N LYS A 61 3.27 2.58 -2.48
CA LYS A 61 3.79 3.48 -3.52
C LYS A 61 2.70 3.87 -4.51
N PHE A 62 1.84 2.94 -4.90
CA PHE A 62 0.71 3.21 -5.78
C PHE A 62 -0.29 4.15 -5.10
N SER A 63 -0.77 3.82 -3.90
CA SER A 63 -1.73 4.62 -3.14
C SER A 63 -1.24 6.06 -2.95
N ARG A 64 0.03 6.24 -2.54
CA ARG A 64 0.66 7.56 -2.44
C ARG A 64 0.63 8.32 -3.78
N LYS A 65 1.08 7.69 -4.87
CA LYS A 65 1.13 8.35 -6.18
C LYS A 65 -0.26 8.70 -6.71
N PHE A 66 -1.25 7.84 -6.48
CA PHE A 66 -2.59 8.02 -7.03
C PHE A 66 -3.41 9.04 -6.22
N LEU A 67 -3.44 8.91 -4.89
CA LEU A 67 -4.27 9.76 -4.04
C LEU A 67 -3.65 11.11 -3.77
N ASP A 68 -2.32 11.20 -3.57
CA ASP A 68 -1.67 12.49 -3.31
C ASP A 68 -1.55 13.35 -4.58
N ALA A 69 -1.76 12.78 -5.79
CA ALA A 69 -1.75 13.52 -7.05
C ALA A 69 -2.88 14.56 -7.17
N ARG A 70 -3.96 14.41 -6.39
CA ARG A 70 -5.06 15.40 -6.35
C ARG A 70 -4.74 16.59 -5.44
N GLU A 71 -3.76 16.47 -4.57
CA GLU A 71 -3.36 17.48 -3.59
C GLU A 71 -2.29 18.43 -4.17
N ILE A 72 -2.67 19.09 -5.28
CA ILE A 72 -1.79 19.92 -6.12
C ILE A 72 -1.54 21.30 -5.48
N LYS A 73 -2.58 21.90 -4.89
CA LYS A 73 -2.46 23.22 -4.25
C LYS A 73 -1.58 23.09 -3.01
N GLU A 74 -0.61 23.97 -2.84
CA GLU A 74 0.26 24.01 -1.65
C GLU A 74 -0.39 24.85 -0.54
N ASN A 75 -1.52 24.37 -0.02
CA ASN A 75 -2.22 25.00 1.09
C ASN A 75 -2.35 24.06 2.30
N GLU A 76 -2.79 24.60 3.43
CA GLU A 76 -2.91 23.91 4.71
C GLU A 76 -3.82 22.68 4.59
N ARG A 77 -4.90 22.80 3.81
CA ARG A 77 -5.84 21.70 3.56
C ARG A 77 -5.19 20.55 2.81
N SER A 78 -4.40 20.84 1.78
CA SER A 78 -3.65 19.84 1.00
C SER A 78 -2.59 19.15 1.85
N LEU A 79 -1.88 19.89 2.71
CA LEU A 79 -0.94 19.32 3.68
C LEU A 79 -1.65 18.39 4.67
N MET A 80 -2.81 18.80 5.20
CA MET A 80 -3.63 17.98 6.08
C MET A 80 -4.12 16.71 5.36
N ASN A 81 -4.60 16.83 4.12
CA ASN A 81 -5.04 15.69 3.31
C ASN A 81 -3.90 14.70 3.04
N LYS A 82 -2.71 15.19 2.65
CA LYS A 82 -1.49 14.36 2.47
C LYS A 82 -1.10 13.66 3.77
N HIS A 83 -1.23 14.36 4.91
CA HIS A 83 -1.00 13.77 6.23
C HIS A 83 -2.00 12.64 6.53
N ASN A 84 -3.29 12.88 6.33
CA ASN A 84 -4.34 11.88 6.57
C ASN A 84 -4.21 10.67 5.65
N ASN A 85 -3.92 10.88 4.36
CA ASN A 85 -3.59 9.80 3.42
C ASN A 85 -2.39 8.99 3.92
N ARG A 86 -1.35 9.66 4.43
CA ARG A 86 -0.17 8.99 4.99
C ARG A 86 -0.51 8.21 6.25
N ALA A 87 -1.38 8.72 7.11
CA ALA A 87 -1.83 8.03 8.31
C ALA A 87 -2.59 6.75 7.96
N GLY A 88 -3.48 6.79 6.97
CA GLY A 88 -4.25 5.61 6.57
C GLY A 88 -3.43 4.47 5.95
N ARG A 89 -2.34 4.80 5.24
CA ARG A 89 -1.48 3.80 4.60
C ARG A 89 -0.30 3.36 5.47
N LYS A 90 -0.19 3.79 6.72
CA LYS A 90 0.89 3.36 7.64
C LYS A 90 0.30 2.53 8.76
#